data_AF-A0A5S4YDP2-F1
#
_entry.id   AF-A0A5S4YDP2-F1
#
_cell.length_a   1.000
_cell.length_b   1.000
_cell.length_c   1.000
_cell.angle_alpha   90.00
_cell.angle_beta   90.00
_cell.angle_gamma   90.00
#
_symmetry.space_group_name_H-M   'P 1'
#
loop_
_entity.id
_entity.type
_entity.pdbx_description
1 polymer ?
#
loop_
_entity_poly.entity_id
_entity_poly.type
_entity_poly.pdbx_seq_one_letter_code
_entity_poly.pdbx_strand_id
1 'polypeptide(L)' 'MFKSIRFRNFKSLKDYTVSLRTMNVLVGPNNAGKSTILDAFRAMAAAHRYASRRVQSPISVDGNISQ' A
#
# COMPACT_ATOMS: atom_id res chain seq x y z
N MET A 1 7.44 6.37 -8.58
CA MET A 1 6.60 5.25 -9.05
C MET A 1 6.67 4.12 -8.02
N PHE A 2 5.53 3.52 -7.64
CA PHE A 2 5.52 2.42 -6.66
C PHE A 2 6.21 1.18 -7.26
N LYS A 3 7.11 0.55 -6.50
CA LYS A 3 7.89 -0.64 -6.94
C LYS A 3 7.27 -1.96 -6.50
N SER A 4 6.59 -1.95 -5.35
CA SER A 4 5.93 -3.12 -4.80
C SER A 4 4.82 -2.71 -3.85
N ILE A 5 3.90 -3.62 -3.60
CA ILE A 5 2.86 -3.51 -2.58
C ILE A 5 2.88 -4.79 -1.76
N ARG A 6 2.88 -4.65 -0.43
CA ARG A 6 2.77 -5.75 0.51
C ARG A 6 1.46 -5.66 1.27
N PHE A 7 0.70 -6.73 1.24
CA PHE A 7 -0.55 -6.93 1.95
C PHE A 7 -0.25 -7.66 3.24
N ARG A 8 -0.75 -7.14 4.37
CA ARG A 8 -0.73 -7.80 5.67
C ARG A 8 -2.14 -7.78 6.25
N ASN A 9 -2.71 -8.96 6.43
CA ASN A 9 -4.07 -9.20 6.94
C ASN A 9 -5.14 -8.37 6.21
N PHE A 10 -5.05 -8.25 4.87
CA PHE A 10 -5.94 -7.44 4.06
C PHE A 10 -6.93 -8.31 3.26
N LYS A 11 -8.20 -8.34 3.70
CA LYS A 11 -9.23 -9.26 3.18
C LYS A 11 -8.70 -10.71 3.16
N SER A 12 -8.77 -11.38 2.02
CA SER A 12 -8.26 -12.75 1.83
C SER A 12 -6.73 -12.86 1.75
N LEU A 13 -6.00 -11.73 1.66
CA LEU A 13 -4.54 -11.71 1.55
C LEU A 13 -3.90 -11.57 2.94
N LYS A 14 -3.44 -12.69 3.53
CA LYS A 14 -2.80 -12.73 4.86
C LYS A 14 -1.40 -12.11 4.86
N ASP A 15 -0.48 -12.62 4.04
CA ASP A 15 0.82 -12.00 3.78
C ASP A 15 1.14 -12.25 2.31
N TYR A 16 1.11 -11.19 1.49
CA TYR A 16 1.28 -11.29 0.05
C TYR A 16 2.00 -10.07 -0.47
N THR A 17 2.93 -10.26 -1.41
CA THR A 17 3.68 -9.15 -2.01
C THR A 17 3.59 -9.22 -3.52
N VAL A 18 3.26 -8.08 -4.14
CA VAL A 18 3.24 -7.92 -5.59
C VAL A 18 4.31 -6.91 -5.97
N SER A 19 5.21 -7.32 -6.86
CA SER A 19 6.14 -6.39 -7.52
C SER A 19 5.41 -5.70 -8.67
N LEU A 20 5.56 -4.38 -8.78
CA LEU A 20 4.85 -3.55 -9.74
C LEU A 20 5.78 -3.09 -10.85
N ARG A 21 5.30 -3.16 -12.09
CA ARG A 21 5.90 -2.55 -13.28
C ARG A 21 5.07 -1.34 -13.72
N THR A 22 5.47 -0.69 -14.82
CA THR A 22 4.71 0.42 -15.43
C THR A 22 3.29 -0.03 -15.85
N MET A 23 3.16 -1.26 -16.33
CA MET A 23 1.88 -1.88 -16.66
C MET A 23 1.82 -3.27 -15.99
N ASN A 24 0.69 -3.58 -15.34
CA ASN A 24 0.46 -4.85 -14.67
C ASN A 24 -0.91 -5.39 -15.09
N VAL A 25 -0.96 -6.63 -15.56
CA VAL A 25 -2.20 -7.31 -15.93
C VAL A 25 -2.48 -8.39 -14.87
N LEU A 26 -3.63 -8.28 -14.19
CA LEU A 26 -4.05 -9.22 -13.15
C LEU A 26 -4.90 -10.32 -13.78
N VAL A 27 -4.41 -11.56 -13.79
CA VAL A 27 -5.10 -12.74 -14.34
C VAL A 27 -5.35 -13.79 -13.27
N GLY A 28 -6.33 -14.67 -13.51
CA GLY A 28 -6.62 -15.82 -12.64
C GLY A 28 -8.11 -16.04 -12.35
N PRO A 29 -8.48 -17.09 -11.61
CA PRO A 29 -9.87 -17.47 -11.33
C PRO A 29 -10.68 -16.42 -10.57
N ASN A 30 -12.00 -16.47 -10.66
CA ASN A 30 -12.87 -15.66 -9.80
C ASN A 30 -12.51 -15.88 -8.33
N ASN A 31 -12.58 -14.81 -7.53
CA ASN A 31 -12.21 -14.82 -6.11
C ASN A 31 -10.71 -15.01 -5.78
N ALA A 32 -9.81 -15.06 -6.76
CA ALA A 32 -8.35 -15.17 -6.53
C ALA A 32 -7.70 -13.92 -5.89
N GLY A 33 -8.47 -12.91 -5.47
CA GLY A 33 -7.94 -11.69 -4.83
C GLY A 33 -7.55 -10.56 -5.79
N LYS A 34 -7.84 -10.67 -7.09
CA LYS A 34 -7.57 -9.58 -8.06
C LYS A 34 -8.30 -8.28 -7.70
N SER A 35 -9.59 -8.35 -7.38
CA SER A 35 -10.37 -7.19 -6.94
C SER A 35 -9.85 -6.65 -5.61
N THR A 36 -9.39 -7.53 -4.70
CA THR A 36 -8.75 -7.14 -3.45
C THR A 36 -7.51 -6.26 -3.69
N ILE A 37 -6.68 -6.61 -4.66
CA ILE A 37 -5.50 -5.80 -5.03
C ILE A 37 -5.94 -4.41 -5.50
N LEU A 38 -6.94 -4.32 -6.38
CA LEU A 38 -7.47 -3.03 -6.85
C LEU A 38 -8.07 -2.19 -5.72
N ASP A 39 -8.79 -2.82 -4.79
CA ASP A 39 -9.38 -2.15 -3.64
C ASP A 39 -8.33 -1.57 -2.70
N ALA A 40 -7.21 -2.27 -2.49
CA ALA A 40 -6.11 -1.73 -1.70
C ALA A 40 -5.50 -0.47 -2.35
N PHE A 41 -5.32 -0.47 -3.67
CA PHE A 41 -4.84 0.72 -4.37
C PHE A 41 -5.83 1.89 -4.27
N ARG A 42 -7.14 1.63 -4.36
CA ARG A 42 -8.17 2.66 -4.15
C ARG A 42 -8.11 3.24 -2.74
N ALA A 43 -8.02 2.38 -1.73
CA ALA A 43 -7.89 2.79 -0.34
C ALA A 43 -6.62 3.62 -0.11
N MET A 44 -5.48 3.17 -0.66
CA MET A 44 -4.21 3.87 -0.59
C MET A 44 -4.27 5.24 -1.28
N ALA A 45 -4.92 5.34 -2.45
CA ALA A 45 -5.11 6.61 -3.14
C ALA A 45 -5.98 7.58 -2.33
N ALA A 46 -7.06 7.09 -1.69
CA ALA A 46 -7.89 7.91 -0.81
C ALA A 46 -7.12 8.39 0.42
N ALA A 47 -6.39 7.49 1.08
CA ALA A 47 -5.54 7.82 2.22
C ALA A 47 -4.44 8.83 1.85
N HIS A 48 -3.78 8.62 0.70
CA HIS A 48 -2.77 9.54 0.18
C HIS A 48 -3.35 10.93 -0.10
N ARG A 49 -4.52 11.02 -0.75
CA ARG A 49 -5.22 12.29 -0.99
C ARG A 49 -5.57 12.98 0.31
N TYR A 50 -6.03 12.23 1.31
CA TYR A 50 -6.36 12.75 2.62
C TYR A 50 -5.13 13.29 3.34
N ALA A 51 -4.03 12.52 3.36
CA ALA A 51 -2.77 12.91 3.98
C ALA A 51 -2.12 14.11 3.29
N SER A 52 -2.13 14.15 1.94
CA SER A 52 -1.52 15.22 1.15
C SER A 52 -2.20 16.58 1.32
N ARG A 53 -3.45 16.60 1.81
CA ARG A 53 -4.18 17.84 2.11
C ARG A 53 -3.77 18.48 3.43
N ARG A 54 -3.04 17.75 4.27
CA ARG A 54 -2.54 18.28 5.56
C ARG A 54 -1.12 18.79 5.39
N VAL A 55 -0.85 19.94 6.00
CA VAL A 55 0.53 20.38 6.20
C VAL A 55 1.18 19.39 7.16
N GLN A 56 2.15 18.63 6.67
CA GLN A 56 2.95 17.74 7.49
C GLN A 56 3.66 18.58 8.57
N SER A 57 3.35 18.34 9.84
CA SER A 57 4.14 18.88 10.95
C SER A 57 5.33 17.95 11.14
N PRO A 58 6.58 18.42 10.99
CA PRO A 58 7.75 17.63 11.32
C PRO A 58 7.65 17.22 12.79
N ILE A 59 7.60 15.92 13.04
CA ILE A 59 7.80 15.37 14.37
C ILE A 59 9.30 15.21 14.56
N SER A 60 9.92 16.10 15.32
CA SER A 60 11.28 15.90 15.81
C SER A 60 11.25 14.72 16.77
N VAL A 61 11.79 13.59 16.33
CA VAL A 61 12.03 12.44 17.21
C VAL A 61 13.36 12.73 17.92
N ASP A 62 13.31 13.48 19.01
CA ASP A 62 14.45 13.70 19.90
C ASP A 62 14.73 12.40 20.69
N GLY A 63 15.30 11.43 19.99
CA GLY A 63 15.73 10.15 20.55
C GLY A 63 17.24 10.03 20.47
N ASN A 64 17.91 10.23 21.61
CA ASN A 64 19.25 9.70 21.87
C ASN A 64 19.25 8.20 21.56
N ILE A 65 19.69 7.82 20.35
CA ILE A 65 20.13 6.46 20.07
C ILE A 65 21.63 6.43 20.35
N SER A 66 21.96 6.15 21.62
CA SER A 66 23.30 5.70 21.97
C SER A 66 23.65 4.48 21.11
N GLN A 67 24.90 4.53 20.63
CA GLN A 67 25.59 3.58 19.76
C GLN A 67 25.37 2.10 20.10
#